data_AF-A0A7K3YD70-F1
#
_entry.id   AF-A0A7K3YD70-F1
#
_cell.length_a   1.000
_cell.length_b   1.000
_cell.length_c   1.000
_cell.angle_alpha   90.00
_cell.angle_beta   90.00
_cell.angle_gamma   90.00
#
_symmetry.space_group_name_H-M   'P 1'
#
loop_
_entity.id
_entity.type
_entity.pdbx_description
1 polymer ?
#
loop_
_entity_poly.entity_id
_entity_poly.type
_entity_poly.pdbx_seq_one_letter_code
_entity_poly.pdbx_strand_id
1 'polypeptide(L)'
;MRVGTSFARDWQLIKVTRSLRRQDVTGSLVQRLLMDAPAGLTERIAAISRRLGEENGTELLTHTEERLDPPTLMEGLLLTWGIPCESSNTADGGVIITIDGAATAVRETFADIRVAEPYLEGYARALQRDVVLVRGAGGKMTIQFPPRSE
;
A
#
# COMPACT_ATOMS: atom_id res chain seq x y z
N MET A 1 -11.17 20.99 33.84
CA MET A 1 -10.93 19.61 34.31
C MET A 1 -12.29 18.94 34.45
N ARG A 2 -12.69 18.03 33.54
CA ARG A 2 -14.03 17.42 33.59
C ARG A 2 -14.09 16.47 34.80
N VAL A 3 -14.89 16.82 35.79
CA VAL A 3 -15.22 15.99 36.95
C VAL A 3 -16.11 14.85 36.44
N GLY A 4 -15.62 13.60 36.43
CA GLY A 4 -16.47 12.46 36.10
C GLY A 4 -15.81 11.19 35.53
N THR A 5 -14.50 11.17 35.23
CA THR A 5 -13.83 9.91 34.84
C THR A 5 -12.91 9.43 35.96
N SER A 6 -13.17 8.22 36.45
CA SER A 6 -12.33 7.55 37.45
C SER A 6 -11.01 7.14 36.78
N PHE A 7 -9.88 7.59 37.30
CA PHE A 7 -8.54 7.17 36.84
C PHE A 7 -8.42 5.63 36.74
N ALA A 8 -9.03 4.91 37.67
CA ALA A 8 -9.07 3.45 37.64
C ALA A 8 -9.81 2.90 36.41
N ARG A 9 -10.91 3.55 35.99
CA ARG A 9 -11.63 3.21 34.76
C ARG A 9 -10.79 3.47 33.53
N ASP A 10 -10.14 4.63 33.44
CA ASP A 10 -9.33 5.02 32.27
C ASP A 10 -8.11 4.10 32.12
N TRP A 11 -7.47 3.73 33.23
CA TRP A 11 -6.40 2.74 33.23
C TRP A 11 -6.86 1.35 32.80
N GLN A 12 -8.04 0.91 33.23
CA GLN A 12 -8.61 -0.37 32.77
C GLN A 12 -8.94 -0.31 31.28
N LEU A 13 -9.47 0.81 30.77
CA LEU A 13 -9.74 0.99 29.34
C LEU A 13 -8.45 0.94 28.51
N ILE A 14 -7.36 1.57 28.94
CA ILE A 14 -6.06 1.50 28.25
C ILE A 14 -5.52 0.06 28.20
N LYS A 15 -5.66 -0.70 29.29
CA LYS A 15 -5.24 -2.10 29.32
C LYS A 15 -6.08 -2.96 28.39
N VAL A 16 -7.40 -2.77 28.41
CA VAL A 16 -8.34 -3.48 27.54
C VAL A 16 -8.05 -3.16 26.08
N THR A 17 -7.90 -1.89 25.71
CA THR A 17 -7.65 -1.49 24.30
C THR A 17 -6.32 -2.02 23.77
N ARG A 18 -5.28 -2.15 24.62
CA ARG A 18 -4.02 -2.82 24.23
C ARG A 18 -4.17 -4.34 24.01
N SER A 19 -5.10 -4.97 24.72
CA SER A 19 -5.37 -6.42 24.61
C SER A 19 -6.36 -6.77 23.50
N LEU A 20 -7.18 -5.80 23.09
CA LEU A 20 -8.12 -5.97 21.99
C LEU A 20 -7.34 -5.89 20.67
N ARG A 21 -7.39 -6.96 19.88
CA ARG A 21 -7.04 -6.85 18.46
C ARG A 21 -7.95 -5.80 17.83
N ARG A 22 -7.36 -4.84 17.11
CA ARG A 22 -8.12 -3.88 16.32
C ARG A 22 -9.02 -4.68 15.38
N GLN A 23 -10.34 -4.54 15.54
CA GLN A 23 -11.28 -5.18 14.62
C GLN A 23 -11.19 -4.45 13.29
N ASP A 24 -10.65 -5.13 12.28
CA ASP A 24 -10.63 -4.62 10.90
C ASP A 24 -11.94 -4.98 10.19
N VAL A 25 -12.97 -4.19 10.48
CA VAL A 25 -14.31 -4.34 9.90
C VAL A 25 -14.28 -4.08 8.39
N THR A 26 -13.53 -3.05 7.96
CA THR A 26 -13.46 -2.64 6.56
C THR A 26 -12.73 -3.68 5.72
N GLY A 27 -11.57 -4.16 6.16
CA GLY A 27 -10.84 -5.17 5.42
C GLY A 27 -11.60 -6.49 5.30
N SER A 28 -12.26 -6.91 6.38
CA SER A 28 -13.14 -8.09 6.36
C SER A 28 -14.31 -7.93 5.37
N LEU A 29 -14.92 -6.74 5.31
CA LEU A 29 -15.99 -6.43 4.37
C LEU A 29 -15.49 -6.48 2.92
N VAL A 30 -14.34 -5.85 2.64
CA VAL A 30 -13.75 -5.84 1.29
C VAL A 30 -13.42 -7.25 0.82
N GLN A 31 -12.80 -8.06 1.67
CA GLN A 31 -12.52 -9.47 1.35
C GLN A 31 -13.80 -10.24 1.02
N ARG A 32 -14.86 -10.05 1.82
CA ARG A 32 -16.15 -10.72 1.57
C ARG A 32 -16.79 -10.27 0.25
N LEU A 33 -16.82 -8.96 -0.01
CA LEU A 33 -17.31 -8.40 -1.26
C LEU A 33 -16.55 -8.93 -2.47
N LEU A 34 -15.24 -9.11 -2.35
CA LEU A 34 -14.42 -9.63 -3.43
C LEU A 34 -14.53 -11.15 -3.62
N MET A 35 -14.87 -11.91 -2.58
CA MET A 35 -15.15 -13.35 -2.72
C MET A 35 -16.50 -13.61 -3.40
N ASP A 36 -17.51 -12.83 -3.02
CA ASP A 36 -18.90 -12.99 -3.50
C ASP A 36 -19.18 -12.07 -4.73
N ALA A 37 -18.13 -11.54 -5.36
CA ALA A 37 -18.25 -10.52 -6.40
C ALA A 37 -18.92 -11.05 -7.68
N PRO A 38 -19.94 -10.35 -8.22
CA PRO A 38 -20.46 -10.65 -9.55
C PRO A 38 -19.40 -10.37 -10.62
N ALA A 39 -19.56 -11.01 -11.79
CA ALA A 39 -18.66 -10.81 -12.92
C ALA A 39 -18.48 -9.31 -13.25
N GLY A 40 -17.24 -8.87 -13.42
CA GLY A 40 -16.88 -7.47 -13.73
C GLY A 40 -16.76 -6.53 -12.52
N LEU A 41 -17.22 -6.90 -11.32
CA LEU A 41 -17.03 -6.03 -10.14
C LEU A 41 -15.55 -5.96 -9.73
N THR A 42 -14.82 -7.08 -9.77
CA THR A 42 -13.38 -7.09 -9.46
C THR A 42 -12.58 -6.22 -10.43
N GLU A 43 -12.93 -6.21 -11.72
CA GLU A 43 -12.30 -5.35 -12.73
C GLU A 43 -12.55 -3.87 -12.45
N ARG A 44 -13.80 -3.52 -12.08
CA ARG A 44 -14.15 -2.16 -11.66
C ARG A 44 -13.38 -1.73 -10.42
N ILE A 45 -13.29 -2.60 -9.41
CA ILE A 45 -12.51 -2.34 -8.20
C ILE A 45 -11.05 -2.10 -8.57
N ALA A 46 -10.45 -2.96 -9.40
CA ALA A 46 -9.08 -2.77 -9.85
C ALA A 46 -8.88 -1.44 -10.60
N ALA A 47 -9.82 -1.04 -11.45
CA ALA A 47 -9.77 0.25 -12.15
C ALA A 47 -9.84 1.44 -11.17
N ILE A 48 -10.72 1.38 -10.17
CA ILE A 48 -10.84 2.41 -9.13
C ILE A 48 -9.57 2.46 -8.28
N SER A 49 -9.08 1.31 -7.83
CA SER A 49 -7.85 1.20 -7.04
C SER A 49 -6.66 1.80 -7.78
N ARG A 50 -6.50 1.52 -9.08
CA ARG A 50 -5.45 2.12 -9.90
C ARG A 50 -5.55 3.63 -9.95
N ARG A 51 -6.74 4.15 -10.24
CA ARG A 51 -6.97 5.59 -10.30
C ARG A 51 -6.68 6.28 -8.96
N LEU A 52 -7.10 5.68 -7.85
CA LEU A 52 -6.77 6.19 -6.52
C LEU A 52 -5.27 6.16 -6.24
N GLY A 53 -4.57 5.12 -6.69
CA GLY A 53 -3.10 5.07 -6.65
C GLY A 53 -2.48 6.25 -7.38
N GLU A 54 -2.90 6.49 -8.63
CA GLU A 54 -2.41 7.60 -9.46
C GLU A 54 -2.67 8.97 -8.81
N GLU A 55 -3.87 9.18 -8.27
CA GLU A 55 -4.26 10.42 -7.58
C GLU A 55 -3.37 10.68 -6.36
N ASN A 56 -3.19 9.67 -5.50
CA ASN A 56 -2.35 9.79 -4.30
C ASN A 56 -0.86 9.95 -4.63
N GLY A 57 -0.35 9.29 -5.67
CA GLY A 57 1.04 9.45 -6.11
C GLY A 57 1.29 10.86 -6.66
N THR A 58 0.32 11.43 -7.37
CA THR A 58 0.38 12.82 -7.86
C THR A 58 0.37 13.83 -6.70
N GLU A 59 -0.46 13.57 -5.68
CA GLU A 59 -0.49 14.37 -4.45
C GLU A 59 0.87 14.34 -3.72
N LEU A 60 1.49 13.15 -3.59
CA LEU A 60 2.84 13.03 -2.98
C LEU A 60 3.88 13.89 -3.72
N LEU A 61 3.91 13.83 -5.06
CA LEU A 61 4.83 14.66 -5.85
C LEU A 61 4.61 16.15 -5.66
N THR A 62 3.37 16.58 -5.38
CA THR A 62 3.02 17.99 -5.16
C THR A 62 3.49 18.48 -3.80
N HIS A 63 3.57 17.60 -2.80
CA HIS A 63 3.90 17.94 -1.41
C HIS A 63 5.35 17.63 -1.01
N THR A 64 6.12 16.96 -1.87
CA THR A 64 7.53 16.64 -1.57
C THR A 64 8.42 17.83 -1.94
N GLU A 65 8.95 18.53 -0.93
CA GLU A 65 9.87 19.68 -1.11
C GLU A 65 11.26 19.23 -1.60
N GLU A 66 11.68 18.02 -1.25
CA GLU A 66 12.95 17.43 -1.67
C GLU A 66 12.79 16.67 -2.99
N ARG A 67 13.73 16.85 -3.92
CA ARG A 67 13.76 16.11 -5.20
C ARG A 67 14.31 14.70 -5.00
N LEU A 68 13.60 13.87 -4.26
CA LEU A 68 13.88 12.44 -4.17
C LEU A 68 13.52 11.74 -5.48
N ASP A 69 14.22 10.65 -5.80
CA ASP A 69 13.90 9.83 -6.96
C ASP A 69 12.66 8.94 -6.73
N PRO A 70 11.86 8.63 -7.76
CA PRO A 70 10.68 7.78 -7.70
C PRO A 70 10.88 6.44 -6.99
N PRO A 71 11.96 5.68 -7.25
CA PRO A 71 12.24 4.48 -6.46
C PRO A 71 12.36 4.78 -4.96
N THR A 72 13.17 5.75 -4.56
CA THR A 72 13.34 6.14 -3.15
C THR A 72 12.03 6.60 -2.51
N LEU A 73 11.21 7.38 -3.22
CA LEU A 73 9.88 7.78 -2.73
C LEU A 73 8.96 6.57 -2.51
N MET A 74 8.98 5.62 -3.44
CA MET A 74 8.18 4.40 -3.35
C MET A 74 8.63 3.53 -2.17
N GLU A 75 9.93 3.36 -1.95
CA GLU A 75 10.47 2.64 -0.78
C GLU A 75 10.06 3.31 0.52
N GLY A 76 10.20 4.63 0.63
CA GLY A 76 9.81 5.39 1.83
C GLY A 76 8.33 5.27 2.16
N LEU A 77 7.48 5.25 1.12
CA LEU A 77 6.04 5.03 1.27
C LEU A 77 5.71 3.63 1.77
N LEU A 78 6.29 2.58 1.15
CA LEU A 78 6.09 1.20 1.57
C LEU A 78 6.55 1.00 3.02
N LEU A 79 7.68 1.60 3.39
CA LEU A 79 8.17 1.60 4.77
C LEU A 79 7.19 2.28 5.73
N THR A 80 6.60 3.41 5.34
CA THR A 80 5.58 4.13 6.14
C THR A 80 4.32 3.29 6.36
N TRP A 81 3.95 2.48 5.38
CA TRP A 81 2.85 1.51 5.50
C TRP A 81 3.25 0.22 6.24
N GLY A 82 4.52 0.06 6.60
CA GLY A 82 5.04 -1.15 7.24
C GLY A 82 5.12 -2.35 6.29
N ILE A 83 5.13 -2.12 4.98
CA ILE A 83 5.23 -3.16 3.96
C ILE A 83 6.71 -3.44 3.68
N PRO A 84 7.23 -4.64 3.99
CA PRO A 84 8.61 -4.99 3.70
C PRO A 84 8.85 -5.05 2.19
N CYS A 85 9.93 -4.44 1.74
CA CYS A 85 10.39 -4.51 0.36
C CYS A 85 11.91 -4.64 0.28
N GLU A 86 12.38 -5.19 -0.83
CA GLU A 86 13.80 -5.28 -1.19
C GLU A 86 14.03 -4.54 -2.50
N SER A 87 15.00 -3.63 -2.55
CA SER A 87 15.37 -2.92 -3.76
C SER A 87 16.71 -3.40 -4.34
N SER A 88 16.81 -3.37 -5.65
CA SER A 88 18.02 -3.74 -6.39
C SER A 88 18.16 -2.90 -7.65
N ASN A 89 19.39 -2.53 -7.98
CA ASN A 89 19.70 -1.82 -9.21
C ASN A 89 19.83 -2.82 -10.37
N THR A 90 19.32 -2.45 -11.54
CA THR A 90 19.52 -3.20 -12.78
C THR A 90 20.78 -2.73 -13.50
N ALA A 91 21.30 -3.56 -14.40
CA ALA A 91 22.54 -3.28 -15.13
C ALA A 91 22.45 -2.04 -16.04
N ASP A 92 21.25 -1.67 -16.46
CA ASP A 92 20.94 -0.49 -17.27
C ASP A 92 20.64 0.77 -16.43
N GLY A 93 20.77 0.72 -15.09
CA GLY A 93 20.56 1.85 -14.20
C GLY A 93 19.11 2.09 -13.77
N GLY A 94 18.22 1.14 -14.03
CA GLY A 94 16.89 1.08 -13.43
C GLY A 94 16.93 0.52 -12.00
N VAL A 95 15.76 0.52 -11.35
CA VAL A 95 15.57 0.00 -9.98
C VAL A 95 14.39 -0.96 -9.95
N ILE A 96 14.57 -2.11 -9.31
CA ILE A 96 13.51 -3.08 -9.06
C ILE A 96 13.23 -3.11 -7.56
N ILE A 97 11.99 -2.82 -7.18
CA ILE A 97 11.48 -2.99 -5.82
C ILE A 97 10.64 -4.27 -5.78
N THR A 98 11.04 -5.22 -4.95
CA THR A 98 10.34 -6.50 -4.75
C THR A 98 9.55 -6.45 -3.46
N ILE A 99 8.28 -6.82 -3.52
CA ILE A 99 7.35 -6.89 -2.39
C ILE A 99 6.81 -8.32 -2.33
N ASP A 100 6.77 -8.91 -1.14
CA ASP A 100 6.02 -10.14 -0.93
C ASP A 100 4.52 -9.82 -0.85
N GLY A 101 3.76 -10.13 -1.91
CA GLY A 101 2.33 -9.88 -1.97
C GLY A 101 1.50 -10.77 -1.03
N ALA A 102 2.09 -11.85 -0.49
CA ALA A 102 1.45 -12.67 0.53
C ALA A 102 1.72 -12.15 1.96
N ALA A 103 2.57 -11.13 2.11
CA ALA A 103 2.93 -10.58 3.41
C ALA A 103 1.68 -10.06 4.16
N THR A 104 1.66 -10.30 5.47
CA THR A 104 0.57 -9.82 6.34
C THR A 104 0.38 -8.31 6.23
N ALA A 105 1.48 -7.55 6.11
CA ALA A 105 1.44 -6.10 5.94
C ALA A 105 0.62 -5.67 4.71
N VAL A 106 0.74 -6.37 3.58
CA VAL A 106 -0.05 -6.05 2.37
C VAL A 106 -1.54 -6.25 2.62
N ARG A 107 -1.92 -7.32 3.33
CA ARG A 107 -3.33 -7.55 3.71
C ARG A 107 -3.83 -6.54 4.74
N GLU A 108 -2.99 -6.15 5.70
CA GLU A 108 -3.36 -5.16 6.71
C GLU A 108 -3.54 -3.76 6.11
N THR A 109 -2.76 -3.41 5.08
CA THR A 109 -2.86 -2.12 4.40
C THR A 109 -4.01 -2.08 3.37
N PHE A 110 -4.18 -3.14 2.57
CA PHE A 110 -5.06 -3.11 1.39
C PHE A 110 -6.25 -4.06 1.44
N ALA A 111 -6.39 -4.83 2.52
CA ALA A 111 -7.35 -5.93 2.70
C ALA A 111 -7.14 -7.14 1.76
N ASP A 112 -6.81 -6.92 0.49
CA ASP A 112 -6.67 -7.98 -0.52
C ASP A 112 -5.65 -7.60 -1.62
N ILE A 113 -4.95 -8.60 -2.14
CA ILE A 113 -3.95 -8.43 -3.21
C ILE A 113 -4.55 -7.84 -4.49
N ARG A 114 -5.82 -8.17 -4.79
CA ARG A 114 -6.56 -7.65 -5.95
C ARG A 114 -6.83 -6.15 -5.86
N VAL A 115 -6.69 -5.55 -4.68
CA VAL A 115 -6.77 -4.10 -4.44
C VAL A 115 -5.36 -3.51 -4.39
N ALA A 116 -4.45 -4.16 -3.67
CA ALA A 116 -3.07 -3.70 -3.48
C ALA A 116 -2.34 -3.49 -4.81
N GLU A 117 -2.35 -4.48 -5.70
CA GLU A 117 -1.59 -4.41 -6.94
C GLU A 117 -2.00 -3.29 -7.88
N PRO A 118 -3.28 -3.13 -8.28
CA PRO A 118 -3.65 -2.02 -9.15
C PRO A 118 -3.40 -0.67 -8.49
N TYR A 119 -3.59 -0.56 -7.16
CA TYR A 119 -3.28 0.66 -6.43
C TYR A 119 -1.78 1.00 -6.50
N LEU A 120 -0.90 0.04 -6.21
CA LEU A 120 0.55 0.22 -6.28
C LEU A 120 1.03 0.48 -7.71
N GLU A 121 0.40 -0.16 -8.72
CA GLU A 121 0.66 0.11 -10.14
C GLU A 121 0.36 1.58 -10.48
N GLY A 122 -0.82 2.06 -10.10
CA GLY A 122 -1.23 3.44 -10.34
C GLY A 122 -0.35 4.45 -9.61
N TYR A 123 -0.04 4.16 -8.34
CA TYR A 123 0.82 5.01 -7.53
C TYR A 123 2.21 5.14 -8.14
N ALA A 124 2.85 4.02 -8.47
CA ALA A 124 4.18 4.02 -9.06
C ALA A 124 4.18 4.75 -10.42
N ARG A 125 3.12 4.58 -11.24
CA ARG A 125 3.00 5.24 -12.54
C ARG A 125 2.89 6.76 -12.42
N ALA A 126 2.27 7.27 -11.35
CA ALA A 126 2.28 8.70 -11.06
C ALA A 126 3.69 9.21 -10.74
N LEU A 127 4.51 8.41 -10.05
CA LEU A 127 5.90 8.78 -9.75
C LEU A 127 6.80 8.73 -11.00
N GLN A 128 6.64 7.71 -11.85
CA GLN A 128 7.36 7.59 -13.12
C GLN A 128 6.50 6.84 -14.14
N ARG A 129 6.16 7.50 -15.25
CA ARG A 129 5.15 7.04 -16.22
C ARG A 129 5.38 5.64 -16.79
N ASP A 130 6.65 5.31 -17.04
CA ASP A 130 7.05 4.07 -17.71
C ASP A 130 7.40 2.95 -16.72
N VAL A 131 7.05 3.11 -15.45
CA VAL A 131 7.18 2.03 -14.46
C VAL A 131 6.26 0.87 -14.82
N VAL A 132 6.70 -0.35 -14.51
CA VAL A 132 5.92 -1.57 -14.73
C VAL A 132 5.81 -2.34 -13.41
N LEU A 133 4.59 -2.72 -13.04
CA LEU A 133 4.35 -3.69 -11.96
C LEU A 133 4.15 -5.07 -12.58
N VAL A 134 5.00 -6.02 -12.19
CA VAL A 134 4.98 -7.40 -12.66
C VAL A 134 4.67 -8.33 -11.48
N ARG A 135 3.74 -9.27 -11.67
CA ARG A 135 3.53 -10.38 -10.74
C ARG A 135 4.63 -11.42 -10.93
N GLY A 136 5.41 -11.65 -9.88
CA GLY A 136 6.43 -12.68 -9.82
C GLY A 136 5.86 -14.04 -9.38
N ALA A 137 6.71 -15.07 -9.46
CA ALA A 137 6.38 -16.38 -8.91
C ALA A 137 6.24 -16.32 -7.37
N GLY A 138 5.42 -17.21 -6.81
CA GLY A 138 5.27 -17.35 -5.36
C GLY A 138 4.53 -16.22 -4.66
N GLY A 139 3.72 -15.43 -5.39
CA GLY A 139 2.95 -14.32 -4.80
C GLY A 139 3.74 -13.04 -4.59
N LYS A 140 4.99 -12.97 -5.07
CA LYS A 140 5.76 -11.73 -5.10
C LYS A 140 5.24 -10.79 -6.17
N MET A 141 5.39 -9.50 -5.95
CA MET A 141 5.21 -8.46 -6.96
C MET A 141 6.49 -7.63 -7.06
N THR A 142 6.81 -7.17 -8.26
CA THR A 142 7.99 -6.35 -8.52
C THR A 142 7.59 -5.08 -9.25
N ILE A 143 8.04 -3.93 -8.75
CA ILE A 143 7.88 -2.63 -9.38
C ILE A 143 9.21 -2.28 -10.04
N GLN A 144 9.19 -2.09 -11.35
CA GLN A 144 10.37 -1.87 -12.17
C GLN A 144 10.39 -0.42 -12.65
N PHE A 145 11.26 0.38 -12.07
CA PHE A 145 11.53 1.76 -12.49
C PHE A 145 12.61 1.74 -13.57
N PRO A 146 12.34 2.28 -14.77
CA PRO A 146 13.36 2.36 -15.80
C PRO A 146 14.43 3.40 -15.43
N PRO A 147 15.63 3.32 -16.04
CA PRO A 147 16.65 4.34 -15.86
C PRO A 147 16.13 5.72 -16.22
N ARG A 148 16.59 6.72 -15.46
CA ARG A 148 16.23 8.11 -15.71
C ARG A 148 16.97 8.62 -16.95
N SER A 149 16.25 9.22 -17.88
CA SER A 149 16.87 10.10 -18.87
C SER A 149 17.27 11.38 -18.14
N GLU A 150 18.55 11.73 -18.13
CA GLU A 150 19.03 13.03 -17.60
C GLU A 150 18.40 14.22 -18.33
#